data_AF-A0A7K2KWU1-F1
#
_entry.id   AF-A0A7K2KWU1-F1
#
_cell.length_a   1.000
_cell.length_b   1.000
_cell.length_c   1.000
_cell.angle_alpha   90.00
_cell.angle_beta   90.00
_cell.angle_gamma   90.00
#
_symmetry.space_group_name_H-M   'P 1'
#
loop_
_entity.id
_entity.type
_entity.pdbx_description
1 polymer ?
#
loop_
_entity_poly.entity_id
_entity_poly.type
_entity_poly.pdbx_seq_one_letter_code
_entity_poly.pdbx_strand_id
1 'polypeptide(L)'
;EGRSPAGRPGRIRPLFRRPGGVEPNLAPGLLDFLGERYGHPVDALGWLAWTVAAARPSPAGCRVPLPADPEVWAAGVALGRELVDVQARGALSGTKPRMPGGRRPYVRAAVPPRPETLTYEAGDETLCLDAGRISPVPPEAWEYSVGGTRVLEQWFAHRTAPVEPGSLDAIGPAAWPQEWTSELLDLVTVLALLGAREAERAALVPDETGSAGGAELRAAGVLPPPAGSRRPASVLDHQEEGPEGQFMLL
;
A
#
# COMPACT_ATOMS: atom_id res chain seq x y z
N GLU A 1 8.29 -12.59 5.43
CA GLU A 1 7.74 -13.28 6.62
C GLU A 1 6.43 -12.74 7.20
N GLY A 2 5.86 -11.61 6.75
CA GLY A 2 4.57 -11.13 7.29
C GLY A 2 4.56 -10.77 8.78
N ARG A 3 5.69 -10.93 9.49
CA ARG A 3 5.85 -10.48 10.86
C ARG A 3 5.83 -8.95 10.87
N SER A 4 4.78 -8.40 11.48
CA SER A 4 4.76 -7.00 11.87
C SER A 4 5.36 -6.91 13.28
N PRO A 5 6.37 -6.07 13.52
CA PRO A 5 6.83 -5.74 14.89
C PRO A 5 5.68 -5.26 15.79
N ALA A 6 4.61 -4.72 15.21
CA ALA A 6 3.39 -4.28 15.88
C ALA A 6 2.36 -5.42 16.16
N GLY A 7 2.78 -6.69 16.11
CA GLY A 7 2.02 -7.82 16.66
C GLY A 7 1.36 -8.75 15.64
N ARG A 8 0.43 -8.27 14.80
CA ARG A 8 -0.28 -9.12 13.81
C ARG A 8 0.16 -8.84 12.37
N PRO A 9 0.42 -9.88 11.55
CA PRO A 9 0.59 -9.71 10.11
C PRO A 9 -0.57 -8.92 9.51
N GLY A 10 -0.26 -7.94 8.68
CA GLY A 10 -1.27 -7.28 7.85
C GLY A 10 -1.99 -8.32 6.99
N ARG A 11 -3.31 -8.19 6.83
CA ARG A 11 -4.07 -9.04 5.91
C ARG A 11 -3.88 -8.53 4.48
N ILE A 12 -3.43 -9.40 3.59
CA ILE A 12 -3.45 -9.13 2.16
C ILE A 12 -4.91 -9.30 1.68
N ARG A 13 -5.42 -8.29 0.97
CA ARG A 13 -6.74 -8.32 0.33
C ARG A 13 -6.54 -8.22 -1.17
N PRO A 14 -6.52 -9.34 -1.91
CA PRO A 14 -6.33 -9.30 -3.35
C PRO A 14 -7.53 -8.60 -3.99
N LEU A 15 -7.28 -7.66 -4.92
CA LEU A 15 -8.34 -6.94 -5.63
C LEU A 15 -9.09 -7.86 -6.60
N PHE A 16 -8.39 -8.83 -7.20
CA PHE A 16 -8.95 -9.79 -8.15
C PHE A 16 -8.81 -11.21 -7.62
N ARG A 17 -9.77 -12.05 -7.97
CA ARG A 17 -9.86 -13.45 -7.51
C ARG A 17 -8.88 -14.37 -8.22
N ARG A 18 -8.57 -14.07 -9.48
CA ARG A 18 -7.74 -14.89 -10.36
C ARG A 18 -6.68 -14.05 -11.09
N PRO A 19 -5.64 -14.70 -11.64
CA PRO A 19 -4.77 -14.08 -12.63
C PRO A 19 -5.57 -13.45 -13.79
N GLY A 20 -5.01 -12.45 -14.44
CA GLY A 20 -5.66 -11.73 -15.54
C GLY A 20 -6.54 -10.54 -15.11
N GLY A 21 -6.84 -10.39 -13.82
CA GLY A 21 -7.43 -9.15 -13.29
C GLY A 21 -8.86 -8.87 -13.76
N VAL A 22 -9.62 -9.90 -14.12
CA VAL A 22 -10.97 -9.75 -14.72
C VAL A 22 -12.09 -9.96 -13.71
N GLU A 23 -11.89 -10.78 -12.68
CA GLU A 23 -12.91 -11.12 -11.67
C GLU A 23 -12.62 -10.36 -10.36
N PRO A 24 -13.31 -9.23 -10.07
CA PRO A 24 -13.09 -8.49 -8.83
C PRO A 24 -13.44 -9.33 -7.60
N ASN A 25 -12.58 -9.29 -6.60
CA ASN A 25 -12.77 -9.95 -5.31
C ASN A 25 -13.58 -9.06 -4.35
N LEU A 26 -14.76 -8.65 -4.79
CA LEU A 26 -15.67 -7.75 -4.09
C LEU A 26 -17.00 -8.45 -3.79
N ALA A 27 -17.79 -7.89 -2.87
CA ALA A 27 -19.14 -8.38 -2.64
C ALA A 27 -19.95 -8.21 -3.94
N PRO A 28 -20.66 -9.25 -4.42
CA PRO A 28 -21.55 -9.12 -5.56
C PRO A 28 -22.54 -7.96 -5.37
N GLY A 29 -22.76 -7.15 -6.42
CA GLY A 29 -23.62 -5.96 -6.39
C GLY A 29 -23.00 -4.72 -5.75
N LEU A 30 -21.79 -4.80 -5.17
CA LEU A 30 -21.14 -3.62 -4.57
C LEU A 30 -20.86 -2.53 -5.60
N LEU A 31 -20.29 -2.89 -6.75
CA LEU A 31 -19.94 -1.91 -7.79
C LEU A 31 -21.18 -1.24 -8.38
N ASP A 32 -22.26 -2.00 -8.59
CA ASP A 32 -23.54 -1.48 -9.08
C ASP A 32 -24.15 -0.51 -8.07
N PHE A 33 -24.19 -0.89 -6.78
CA PHE A 33 -24.65 -0.02 -5.69
C PHE A 33 -23.88 1.29 -5.63
N LEU A 34 -22.54 1.24 -5.75
CA LEU A 34 -21.71 2.45 -5.77
C LEU A 34 -21.99 3.29 -7.02
N GLY A 35 -22.22 2.64 -8.16
CA GLY A 35 -22.52 3.33 -9.41
C GLY A 35 -23.85 4.07 -9.38
N GLU A 36 -24.89 3.45 -8.81
CA GLU A 36 -26.19 4.09 -8.56
C GLU A 36 -26.06 5.26 -7.58
N ARG A 37 -25.33 5.06 -6.48
CA ARG A 37 -25.14 6.09 -5.43
C ARG A 37 -24.47 7.35 -5.98
N TYR A 38 -23.43 7.19 -6.80
CA TYR A 38 -22.60 8.29 -7.26
C TYR A 38 -22.92 8.75 -8.69
N GLY A 39 -23.91 8.13 -9.33
CA GLY A 39 -24.43 8.54 -10.64
C GLY A 39 -23.49 8.24 -11.83
N HIS A 40 -22.49 7.39 -11.64
CA HIS A 40 -21.56 6.99 -12.71
C HIS A 40 -21.03 5.57 -12.47
N PRO A 41 -20.64 4.80 -13.52
CA PRO A 41 -20.05 3.49 -13.32
C PRO A 41 -18.83 3.51 -12.39
N VAL A 42 -18.74 2.53 -11.49
CA VAL A 42 -17.61 2.32 -10.58
C VAL A 42 -16.99 0.95 -10.88
N ASP A 43 -15.68 0.93 -11.11
CA ASP A 43 -14.92 -0.29 -11.33
C ASP A 43 -14.10 -0.70 -10.09
N ALA A 44 -13.46 -1.87 -10.17
CA ALA A 44 -12.64 -2.40 -9.08
C ALA A 44 -11.46 -1.47 -8.73
N LEU A 45 -10.87 -0.80 -9.71
CA LEU A 45 -9.77 0.13 -9.51
C LEU A 45 -10.23 1.44 -8.86
N GLY A 46 -11.41 1.95 -9.18
CA GLY A 46 -12.06 3.05 -8.50
C GLY A 46 -12.33 2.73 -7.04
N TRP A 47 -12.83 1.51 -6.74
CA TRP A 47 -12.98 1.03 -5.38
C TRP A 47 -11.64 0.91 -4.63
N LEU A 48 -10.59 0.39 -5.28
CA LEU A 48 -9.24 0.32 -4.72
C LEU A 48 -8.73 1.72 -4.37
N ALA A 49 -8.84 2.65 -5.30
CA ALA A 49 -8.40 4.03 -5.13
C ALA A 49 -9.09 4.67 -3.92
N TRP A 50 -10.43 4.63 -3.88
CA TRP A 50 -11.19 5.10 -2.73
C TRP A 50 -10.72 4.44 -1.42
N THR A 51 -10.54 3.12 -1.44
CA THR A 51 -10.07 2.37 -0.27
C THR A 51 -8.72 2.87 0.20
N VAL A 52 -7.74 3.09 -0.68
CA VAL A 52 -6.40 3.59 -0.28
C VAL A 52 -6.48 4.99 0.34
N ALA A 53 -7.31 5.87 -0.21
CA ALA A 53 -7.48 7.23 0.30
C ALA A 53 -8.21 7.27 1.65
N ALA A 54 -9.33 6.56 1.76
CA ALA A 54 -10.30 6.74 2.84
C ALA A 54 -10.26 5.65 3.93
N ALA A 55 -9.56 4.53 3.70
CA ALA A 55 -9.41 3.47 4.69
C ALA A 55 -8.87 3.98 6.03
N ARG A 56 -9.44 3.44 7.12
CA ARG A 56 -8.99 3.70 8.49
C ARG A 56 -8.79 2.41 9.28
N PRO A 57 -7.77 2.35 10.16
CA PRO A 57 -7.63 1.24 11.08
C PRO A 57 -8.79 1.20 12.08
N SER A 58 -9.23 0.00 12.45
CA SER A 58 -10.12 -0.21 13.60
C SER A 58 -9.78 -1.53 14.29
N PRO A 59 -10.21 -1.77 15.54
CA PRO A 59 -9.96 -3.03 16.24
C PRO A 59 -10.47 -4.27 15.48
N ALA A 60 -11.53 -4.12 14.67
CA ALA A 60 -12.10 -5.18 13.84
C ALA A 60 -11.43 -5.32 12.45
N GLY A 61 -10.35 -4.57 12.20
CA GLY A 61 -9.70 -4.45 10.91
C GLY A 61 -10.02 -3.12 10.21
N CYS A 62 -9.52 -2.97 8.99
CA CYS A 62 -9.72 -1.74 8.21
C CYS A 62 -11.21 -1.47 7.94
N ARG A 63 -11.67 -0.25 8.23
CA ARG A 63 -12.97 0.28 7.82
C ARG A 63 -12.78 1.16 6.60
N VAL A 64 -13.74 1.12 5.68
CA VAL A 64 -13.78 1.97 4.49
C VAL A 64 -15.09 2.76 4.57
N PRO A 65 -15.07 4.06 4.86
CA PRO A 65 -16.28 4.87 4.90
C PRO A 65 -16.85 5.03 3.49
N LEU A 66 -18.16 5.27 3.39
CA LEU A 66 -18.84 5.62 2.14
C LEU A 66 -19.46 7.01 2.32
N PRO A 67 -18.96 8.06 1.66
CA PRO A 67 -19.52 9.39 1.77
C PRO A 67 -20.91 9.44 1.11
N ALA A 68 -21.78 10.29 1.66
CA ALA A 68 -23.07 10.61 1.03
C ALA A 68 -22.86 11.49 -0.21
N ASP A 69 -21.90 12.41 -0.15
CA ASP A 69 -21.61 13.37 -1.22
C ASP A 69 -20.78 12.72 -2.36
N PRO A 70 -21.29 12.73 -3.61
CA PRO A 70 -20.56 12.27 -4.78
C PRO A 70 -19.26 13.05 -5.07
N GLU A 71 -19.18 14.32 -4.69
CA GLU A 71 -17.97 15.12 -4.90
C GLU A 71 -16.83 14.66 -3.98
N VAL A 72 -17.15 14.33 -2.72
CA VAL A 72 -16.19 13.74 -1.78
C VAL A 72 -15.70 12.38 -2.28
N TRP A 73 -16.61 11.54 -2.80
CA TRP A 73 -16.24 10.28 -3.43
C TRP A 73 -15.27 10.49 -4.61
N ALA A 74 -15.62 11.37 -5.55
CA ALA A 74 -14.80 11.65 -6.73
C ALA A 74 -13.41 12.19 -6.35
N ALA A 75 -13.34 13.13 -5.41
CA ALA A 75 -12.09 13.67 -4.90
C ALA A 75 -11.23 12.59 -4.23
N GLY A 76 -11.83 11.72 -3.42
CA GLY A 76 -11.12 10.62 -2.77
C GLY A 76 -10.66 9.53 -3.75
N VAL A 77 -11.43 9.23 -4.80
CA VAL A 77 -11.00 8.32 -5.88
C VAL A 77 -9.82 8.94 -6.64
N ALA A 78 -9.85 10.24 -6.95
CA ALA A 78 -8.74 10.91 -7.63
C ALA A 78 -7.45 10.85 -6.79
N LEU A 79 -7.52 11.25 -5.52
CA LEU A 79 -6.40 11.14 -4.57
C LEU A 79 -5.91 9.68 -4.46
N GLY A 80 -6.84 8.75 -4.34
CA GLY A 80 -6.56 7.32 -4.25
C GLY A 80 -5.77 6.77 -5.44
N ARG A 81 -6.09 7.20 -6.66
CA ARG A 81 -5.36 6.80 -7.87
C ARG A 81 -3.91 7.29 -7.83
N GLU A 82 -3.68 8.54 -7.41
CA GLU A 82 -2.34 9.07 -7.21
C GLU A 82 -1.56 8.26 -6.17
N LEU A 83 -2.17 7.98 -5.01
CA LEU A 83 -1.54 7.22 -3.93
C LEU A 83 -1.19 5.78 -4.35
N VAL A 84 -2.10 5.12 -5.08
CA VAL A 84 -1.85 3.77 -5.60
C VAL A 84 -0.67 3.78 -6.57
N ASP A 85 -0.60 4.72 -7.51
CA ASP A 85 0.50 4.78 -8.47
C ASP A 85 1.85 5.12 -7.79
N VAL A 86 1.85 6.00 -6.79
CA VAL A 86 3.03 6.29 -5.96
C VAL A 86 3.52 5.02 -5.24
N GLN A 87 2.61 4.26 -4.62
CA GLN A 87 2.94 2.98 -3.96
C GLN A 87 3.42 1.92 -4.96
N ALA A 88 2.86 1.91 -6.17
CA ALA A 88 3.28 1.07 -7.29
C ALA A 88 4.54 1.61 -8.01
N ARG A 89 5.17 2.67 -7.48
CA ARG A 89 6.38 3.31 -8.03
C ARG A 89 6.24 3.75 -9.49
N GLY A 90 5.04 4.18 -9.88
CA GLY A 90 4.75 4.68 -11.22
C GLY A 90 4.42 3.59 -12.22
N ALA A 91 4.22 2.34 -11.80
CA ALA A 91 3.94 1.24 -12.71
C ALA A 91 2.59 1.38 -13.43
N LEU A 92 1.63 2.15 -12.90
CA LEU A 92 0.33 2.34 -13.53
C LEU A 92 0.35 3.50 -14.53
N SER A 93 1.02 4.60 -14.18
CA SER A 93 1.17 5.76 -15.07
C SER A 93 2.34 5.64 -16.05
N GLY A 94 3.25 4.70 -15.85
CA GLY A 94 4.54 4.60 -16.54
C GLY A 94 5.55 5.67 -16.10
N THR A 95 5.23 6.50 -15.11
CA THR A 95 6.07 7.62 -14.67
C THR A 95 6.55 7.42 -13.24
N LYS A 96 7.87 7.25 -13.07
CA LYS A 96 8.47 7.11 -11.74
C LYS A 96 8.12 8.33 -10.86
N PRO A 97 7.70 8.13 -9.59
CA PRO A 97 7.38 9.21 -8.68
C PRO A 97 8.56 10.17 -8.47
N ARG A 98 8.26 11.46 -8.40
CA ARG A 98 9.25 12.53 -8.19
C ARG A 98 8.72 13.55 -7.21
N MET A 99 9.55 13.96 -6.26
CA MET A 99 9.21 15.07 -5.38
C MET A 99 9.09 16.39 -6.18
N PRO A 100 8.09 17.23 -5.87
CA PRO A 100 7.93 18.53 -6.52
C PRO A 100 9.07 19.49 -6.15
N GLY A 101 9.19 20.59 -6.91
CA GLY A 101 10.09 21.70 -6.56
C GLY A 101 11.58 21.37 -6.58
N GLY A 102 12.00 20.34 -7.32
CA GLY A 102 13.41 19.96 -7.43
C GLY A 102 14.01 19.36 -6.14
N ARG A 103 13.19 19.02 -5.15
CA ARG A 103 13.59 18.49 -3.85
C ARG A 103 14.03 17.02 -3.87
N ARG A 104 14.55 16.52 -4.99
CA ARG A 104 15.02 15.12 -5.11
C ARG A 104 16.07 14.83 -4.01
N PRO A 105 16.04 13.67 -3.33
CA PRO A 105 17.04 13.37 -2.31
C PRO A 105 18.37 13.00 -2.99
N TYR A 106 19.48 13.48 -2.45
CA TYR A 106 20.83 13.20 -2.96
C TYR A 106 21.75 12.71 -1.86
N VAL A 107 22.71 11.87 -2.24
CA VAL A 107 23.83 11.50 -1.37
C VAL A 107 24.76 12.70 -1.24
N ARG A 108 24.85 13.27 -0.03
CA ARG A 108 25.76 14.36 0.34
C ARG A 108 27.09 13.84 0.88
N ALA A 109 27.05 12.70 1.55
CA ALA A 109 28.22 11.94 1.96
C ALA A 109 27.93 10.46 1.76
N ALA A 110 28.92 9.72 1.25
CA ALA A 110 28.76 8.31 0.93
C ALA A 110 28.39 7.49 2.18
N VAL A 111 27.44 6.58 2.03
CA VAL A 111 27.08 5.63 3.09
C VAL A 111 28.26 4.69 3.32
N PRO A 112 28.72 4.49 4.57
CA PRO A 112 29.84 3.59 4.84
C PRO A 112 29.46 2.15 4.46
N PRO A 113 30.44 1.25 4.26
CA PRO A 113 30.17 -0.14 3.88
C PRO A 113 29.33 -0.93 4.89
N ARG A 114 29.30 -0.51 6.16
CA ARG A 114 28.54 -1.17 7.23
C ARG A 114 27.93 -0.12 8.15
N PRO A 115 26.83 0.53 7.74
CA PRO A 115 26.18 1.50 8.59
C PRO A 115 25.45 0.78 9.73
N GLU A 116 25.59 1.27 10.95
CA GLU A 116 24.99 0.69 12.15
C GLU A 116 23.85 1.56 12.70
N THR A 117 23.93 2.88 12.53
CA THR A 117 22.92 3.81 13.04
C THR A 117 22.19 4.56 11.93
N LEU A 118 20.91 4.84 12.18
CA LEU A 118 20.08 5.71 11.36
C LEU A 118 19.50 6.82 12.25
N THR A 119 19.80 8.06 11.94
CA THR A 119 19.26 9.23 12.64
C THR A 119 18.79 10.29 11.65
N TYR A 120 18.06 11.29 12.15
CA TYR A 120 17.53 12.37 11.33
C TYR A 120 17.80 13.73 11.96
N GLU A 121 18.35 14.64 11.15
CA GLU A 121 18.65 16.02 11.51
C GLU A 121 17.59 16.91 10.86
N ALA A 122 16.58 17.32 11.64
CA ALA A 122 15.42 18.05 11.13
C ALA A 122 15.77 19.45 10.59
N GLY A 123 16.81 20.10 11.12
CA GLY A 123 17.23 21.43 10.68
C GLY A 123 17.74 21.45 9.23
N ASP A 124 18.45 20.40 8.83
CA ASP A 124 19.06 20.27 7.50
C ASP A 124 18.28 19.30 6.59
N GLU A 125 17.12 18.81 7.06
CA GLU A 125 16.35 17.75 6.40
C GLU A 125 17.25 16.58 5.97
N THR A 126 18.11 16.13 6.88
CA THR A 126 19.20 15.20 6.54
C THR A 126 19.01 13.87 7.26
N LEU A 127 18.99 12.79 6.46
CA LEU A 127 19.05 11.44 6.96
C LEU A 127 20.51 11.01 7.09
N CYS A 128 20.89 10.61 8.31
CA CYS A 128 22.25 10.26 8.69
C CYS A 128 22.38 8.75 8.84
N LEU A 129 23.32 8.16 8.11
CA LEU A 129 23.70 6.74 8.18
C LEU A 129 25.15 6.67 8.63
N ASP A 130 25.39 6.75 9.95
CA ASP A 130 26.70 7.04 10.56
C ASP A 130 27.40 8.27 9.93
N ALA A 131 28.42 8.09 9.09
CA ALA A 131 29.11 9.15 8.35
C ALA A 131 28.41 9.52 7.03
N GLY A 132 27.50 8.68 6.54
CA GLY A 132 26.71 8.91 5.34
C GLY A 132 25.64 9.98 5.56
N ARG A 133 25.33 10.74 4.50
CA ARG A 133 24.36 11.84 4.54
C ARG A 133 23.50 11.83 3.29
N ILE A 134 22.18 11.87 3.45
CA ILE A 134 21.20 12.01 2.36
C ILE A 134 20.33 13.23 2.65
N SER A 135 20.21 14.15 1.68
CA SER A 135 19.42 15.37 1.82
C SER A 135 19.00 15.94 0.45
N PRO A 136 17.82 16.58 0.34
CA PRO A 136 16.81 16.75 1.39
C PRO A 136 15.96 15.48 1.62
N VAL A 137 15.56 15.25 2.85
CA VAL A 137 14.61 14.24 3.31
C VAL A 137 13.54 14.98 4.11
N PRO A 138 12.36 15.25 3.52
CA PRO A 138 11.31 15.99 4.22
C PRO A 138 10.88 15.29 5.52
N PRO A 139 10.48 16.04 6.58
CA PRO A 139 10.02 15.45 7.84
C PRO A 139 8.89 14.44 7.65
N GLU A 140 8.01 14.64 6.67
CA GLU A 140 6.91 13.74 6.34
C GLU A 140 7.39 12.36 5.90
N ALA A 141 8.55 12.27 5.24
CA ALA A 141 9.15 10.99 4.86
C ALA A 141 9.78 10.30 6.08
N TRP A 142 10.43 11.08 6.94
CA TRP A 142 11.04 10.58 8.18
C TRP A 142 9.99 10.07 9.16
N GLU A 143 8.93 10.84 9.42
CA GLU A 143 7.88 10.49 10.38
C GLU A 143 6.84 9.50 9.82
N TYR A 144 6.93 9.12 8.55
CA TYR A 144 6.00 8.18 7.94
C TYR A 144 6.03 6.83 8.66
N SER A 145 4.89 6.45 9.23
CA SER A 145 4.74 5.22 10.00
C SER A 145 3.59 4.35 9.51
N VAL A 146 3.76 3.04 9.61
CA VAL A 146 2.72 2.05 9.33
C VAL A 146 2.60 1.15 10.55
N GLY A 147 1.41 1.07 11.14
CA GLY A 147 1.18 0.29 12.36
C GLY A 147 2.00 0.78 13.56
N GLY A 148 2.32 2.08 13.61
CA GLY A 148 3.14 2.68 14.68
C GLY A 148 4.64 2.45 14.52
N THR A 149 5.10 1.80 13.45
CA THR A 149 6.52 1.62 13.14
C THR A 149 6.95 2.58 12.04
N ARG A 150 8.03 3.33 12.26
CA ARG A 150 8.61 4.23 11.26
C ARG A 150 9.22 3.42 10.13
N VAL A 151 8.82 3.73 8.89
CA VAL A 151 9.15 2.88 7.73
C VAL A 151 10.64 2.92 7.39
N LEU A 152 11.27 4.11 7.45
CA LEU A 152 12.71 4.24 7.16
C LEU A 152 13.58 3.49 8.17
N GLU A 153 13.25 3.58 9.46
CA GLU A 153 13.95 2.83 10.52
C GLU A 153 13.78 1.33 10.33
N GLN A 154 12.56 0.86 10.06
CA GLN A 154 12.31 -0.56 9.84
C GLN A 154 13.06 -1.08 8.59
N TRP A 155 13.03 -0.31 7.49
CA TRP A 155 13.69 -0.67 6.25
C TRP A 155 15.22 -0.77 6.42
N PHE A 156 15.80 0.16 7.19
CA PHE A 156 17.23 0.16 7.53
C PHE A 156 17.57 -1.02 8.45
N ALA A 157 16.86 -1.16 9.57
CA ALA A 157 17.11 -2.21 10.56
C ALA A 157 17.04 -3.61 9.95
N HIS A 158 16.13 -3.85 8.98
CA HIS A 158 16.07 -5.14 8.29
C HIS A 158 17.31 -5.44 7.44
N ARG A 159 17.99 -4.42 6.90
CA ARG A 159 19.18 -4.56 6.05
C ARG A 159 20.49 -4.59 6.84
N THR A 160 20.48 -4.07 8.07
CA THR A 160 21.67 -3.97 8.93
C THR A 160 21.61 -4.91 10.14
N ALA A 161 20.51 -5.65 10.29
CA ALA A 161 20.37 -6.65 11.35
C ALA A 161 21.51 -7.68 11.29
N PRO A 162 22.06 -8.09 12.44
CA PRO A 162 22.98 -9.21 12.51
C PRO A 162 22.34 -10.47 11.90
N VAL A 163 23.09 -11.16 11.06
CA VAL A 163 22.62 -12.35 10.37
C VAL A 163 23.18 -13.60 11.03
N GLU A 164 22.32 -14.61 11.22
CA GLU A 164 22.75 -15.90 11.76
C GLU A 164 23.62 -16.67 10.74
N PRO A 165 24.83 -17.13 11.12
CA PRO A 165 25.68 -17.91 10.22
C PRO A 165 24.98 -19.19 9.73
N GLY A 166 25.00 -19.42 8.42
CA GLY A 166 24.38 -20.60 7.79
C GLY A 166 22.89 -20.45 7.45
N SER A 167 22.27 -19.31 7.76
CA SER A 167 20.91 -18.97 7.30
C SER A 167 20.88 -18.54 5.82
N LEU A 168 19.70 -18.52 5.20
CA LEU A 168 19.54 -17.96 3.85
C LEU A 168 19.88 -16.47 3.80
N ASP A 169 19.61 -15.73 4.87
CA ASP A 169 19.95 -14.31 4.97
C ASP A 169 21.47 -14.10 4.93
N ALA A 170 22.28 -15.10 5.31
CA ALA A 170 23.75 -15.05 5.26
C ALA A 170 24.31 -15.07 3.83
N ILE A 171 23.46 -15.35 2.83
CA ILE A 171 23.80 -15.26 1.39
C ILE A 171 23.74 -13.81 0.90
N GLY A 172 23.16 -12.89 1.69
CA GLY A 172 23.02 -11.48 1.35
C GLY A 172 24.35 -10.71 1.21
N PRO A 173 24.28 -9.42 0.82
CA PRO A 173 25.46 -8.58 0.64
C PRO A 173 26.30 -8.45 1.93
N ALA A 174 27.61 -8.65 1.82
CA ALA A 174 28.55 -8.52 2.95
C ALA A 174 28.85 -7.07 3.38
N ALA A 175 28.42 -6.10 2.56
CA ALA A 175 28.54 -4.67 2.76
C ALA A 175 27.37 -3.96 2.06
N TRP A 176 27.13 -2.70 2.43
CA TRP A 176 26.13 -1.83 1.85
C TRP A 176 26.36 -1.61 0.35
N PRO A 177 25.51 -2.15 -0.53
CA PRO A 177 25.67 -2.03 -1.96
C PRO A 177 25.04 -0.72 -2.49
N GLN A 178 25.47 -0.26 -3.66
CA GLN A 178 24.96 0.99 -4.27
C GLN A 178 23.45 0.92 -4.56
N GLU A 179 22.95 -0.27 -4.85
CA GLU A 179 21.55 -0.58 -5.09
C GLU A 179 20.69 -0.22 -3.88
N TRP A 180 21.15 -0.51 -2.65
CA TRP A 180 20.42 -0.14 -1.43
C TRP A 180 20.39 1.37 -1.22
N THR A 181 21.44 2.10 -1.57
CA THR A 181 21.39 3.58 -1.60
C THR A 181 20.33 4.06 -2.58
N SER A 182 20.26 3.46 -3.77
CA SER A 182 19.26 3.83 -4.79
C SER A 182 17.83 3.51 -4.34
N GLU A 183 17.62 2.34 -3.74
CA GLU A 183 16.35 1.94 -3.13
C GLU A 183 15.93 2.89 -2.00
N LEU A 184 16.88 3.35 -1.17
CA LEU A 184 16.63 4.30 -0.09
C LEU A 184 16.19 5.66 -0.63
N LEU A 185 16.85 6.18 -1.67
CA LEU A 185 16.44 7.44 -2.32
C LEU A 185 15.02 7.34 -2.91
N ASP A 186 14.71 6.19 -3.52
CA ASP A 186 13.37 5.92 -4.06
C ASP A 186 12.33 5.79 -2.94
N LEU A 187 12.68 5.11 -1.84
CA LEU A 187 11.81 4.98 -0.68
C LEU A 187 11.53 6.33 -0.03
N VAL A 188 12.55 7.17 0.20
CA VAL A 188 12.37 8.53 0.70
C VAL A 188 11.41 9.32 -0.20
N THR A 189 11.57 9.23 -1.52
CA THR A 189 10.68 9.89 -2.47
C THR A 189 9.24 9.42 -2.34
N VAL A 190 9.01 8.10 -2.27
CA VAL A 190 7.67 7.53 -2.08
C VAL A 190 7.07 7.99 -0.76
N LEU A 191 7.80 7.89 0.36
CA LEU A 191 7.28 8.25 1.68
C LEU A 191 7.01 9.75 1.81
N ALA A 192 7.84 10.61 1.22
CA ALA A 192 7.58 12.04 1.16
C ALA A 192 6.26 12.35 0.44
N LEU A 193 6.05 11.71 -0.72
CA LEU A 193 4.82 11.91 -1.50
C LEU A 193 3.58 11.36 -0.78
N LEU A 194 3.69 10.25 -0.07
CA LEU A 194 2.58 9.72 0.72
C LEU A 194 2.30 10.58 1.96
N GLY A 195 3.33 10.95 2.70
CA GLY A 195 3.21 11.76 3.93
C GLY A 195 2.64 13.15 3.66
N ALA A 196 3.00 13.77 2.54
CA ALA A 196 2.44 15.06 2.12
C ALA A 196 0.92 15.04 1.89
N ARG A 197 0.33 13.86 1.63
CA ARG A 197 -1.10 13.69 1.36
C ARG A 197 -1.92 13.32 2.60
N GLU A 198 -1.30 13.18 3.77
CA GLU A 198 -2.02 12.67 4.96
C GLU A 198 -3.12 13.63 5.44
N ALA A 199 -2.91 14.94 5.33
CA ALA A 199 -3.94 15.93 5.65
C ALA A 199 -5.16 15.84 4.71
N GLU A 200 -4.92 15.67 3.39
CA GLU A 200 -5.99 15.47 2.41
C GLU A 200 -6.75 14.17 2.68
N ARG A 201 -6.03 13.08 3.01
CA ARG A 201 -6.66 11.83 3.42
C ARG A 201 -7.53 12.04 4.65
N ALA A 202 -7.02 12.72 5.68
CA ALA A 202 -7.75 12.98 6.92
C ALA A 202 -9.03 13.83 6.69
N ALA A 203 -9.02 14.74 5.72
CA ALA A 203 -10.16 15.58 5.37
C ALA A 203 -11.30 14.81 4.66
N LEU A 204 -11.06 13.63 4.07
CA LEU A 204 -12.09 12.81 3.41
C LEU A 204 -13.12 12.17 4.38
N VAL A 205 -13.04 12.47 5.68
CA VAL A 205 -13.90 11.84 6.69
C VAL A 205 -15.26 12.57 6.74
N PRO A 206 -16.37 11.88 6.41
CA PRO A 206 -17.69 12.37 6.77
C PRO A 206 -17.87 12.25 8.28
N ASP A 207 -18.58 13.18 8.90
CA ASP A 207 -19.05 13.06 10.30
C ASP A 207 -19.66 11.65 10.53
N GLU A 208 -19.36 11.02 11.67
CA GLU A 208 -19.75 9.62 11.96
C GLU A 208 -21.26 9.38 11.85
N THR A 209 -22.06 10.43 11.95
CA THR A 209 -23.52 10.48 11.76
C THR A 209 -23.99 10.31 10.31
N GLY A 210 -23.11 10.44 9.31
CA GLY A 210 -23.42 10.32 7.87
C GLY A 210 -23.01 9.01 7.20
N SER A 211 -22.39 8.07 7.94
CA SER A 211 -21.91 6.79 7.38
C SER A 211 -23.04 5.78 7.23
N ALA A 212 -23.81 5.94 6.16
CA ALA A 212 -24.98 5.10 5.89
C ALA A 212 -24.63 3.71 5.31
N GLY A 213 -23.34 3.43 5.08
CA GLY A 213 -22.89 2.30 4.27
C GLY A 213 -23.35 0.92 4.75
N GLY A 214 -23.27 0.63 6.06
CA GLY A 214 -23.59 -0.72 6.55
C GLY A 214 -25.07 -1.10 6.41
N ALA A 215 -25.98 -0.17 6.74
CA ALA A 215 -27.42 -0.42 6.67
C ALA A 215 -27.92 -0.41 5.23
N GLU A 216 -27.47 0.56 4.43
CA GLU A 216 -27.86 0.69 3.03
C GLU A 216 -27.36 -0.48 2.19
N LEU A 217 -26.12 -0.96 2.40
CA LEU A 217 -25.63 -2.16 1.71
C LEU A 217 -26.43 -3.42 2.07
N ARG A 218 -27.01 -3.51 3.28
CA ARG A 218 -27.92 -4.61 3.63
C ARG A 218 -29.29 -4.45 2.96
N ALA A 219 -29.83 -3.23 2.95
CA ALA A 219 -31.09 -2.92 2.27
C ALA A 219 -31.01 -3.18 0.76
N ALA A 220 -29.85 -2.91 0.15
CA ALA A 220 -29.56 -3.20 -1.25
C ALA A 220 -29.16 -4.68 -1.51
N GLY A 221 -29.15 -5.54 -0.48
CA GLY A 221 -28.83 -6.96 -0.64
C GLY A 221 -27.34 -7.28 -0.92
N VAL A 222 -26.44 -6.30 -0.84
CA VAL A 222 -24.99 -6.48 -1.01
C VAL A 222 -24.38 -7.18 0.21
N LEU A 223 -24.89 -6.89 1.41
CA LEU A 223 -24.46 -7.51 2.66
C LEU A 223 -25.59 -8.30 3.34
N PRO A 224 -25.28 -9.47 3.95
CA PRO A 224 -24.00 -10.16 3.90
C PRO A 224 -23.73 -10.77 2.52
N PRO A 225 -22.46 -10.85 2.06
CA PRO A 225 -22.16 -11.47 0.78
C PRO A 225 -22.48 -12.98 0.85
N PRO A 226 -22.83 -13.62 -0.29
CA PRO A 226 -23.02 -15.06 -0.35
C PRO A 226 -21.83 -15.84 0.20
N ALA A 227 -22.09 -16.97 0.87
CA ALA A 227 -21.04 -17.77 1.52
C ALA A 227 -19.95 -18.24 0.53
N GLY A 228 -20.35 -18.53 -0.72
CA GLY A 228 -19.43 -18.93 -1.79
C GLY A 228 -18.42 -17.83 -2.18
N SER A 229 -18.79 -16.56 -2.06
CA SER A 229 -17.92 -15.42 -2.39
C SER A 229 -16.72 -15.29 -1.46
N ARG A 230 -16.76 -15.93 -0.28
CA ARG A 230 -15.65 -15.95 0.69
C ARG A 230 -14.69 -17.11 0.47
N ARG A 231 -15.01 -18.05 -0.42
CA ARG A 231 -14.14 -19.19 -0.71
C ARG A 231 -13.02 -18.74 -1.67
N PRO A 232 -11.82 -19.35 -1.55
CA PRO A 232 -10.77 -19.17 -2.56
C PRO A 232 -11.34 -19.40 -3.97
N ALA A 233 -10.86 -18.62 -4.93
CA ALA A 233 -11.17 -18.90 -6.32
C ALA A 233 -10.55 -20.24 -6.72
N SER A 234 -11.21 -20.99 -7.60
CA SER A 234 -10.51 -22.05 -8.33
C SER A 234 -9.50 -21.36 -9.24
N VAL A 235 -8.20 -21.56 -8.97
CA VAL A 235 -7.09 -20.97 -9.74
C VAL A 235 -6.67 -21.88 -10.90
N LEU A 236 -7.30 -23.05 -11.00
CA LEU A 236 -7.16 -23.95 -12.14
C LEU A 236 -8.15 -23.48 -13.21
N ASP A 237 -7.66 -22.72 -14.19
CA ASP A 237 -8.44 -22.29 -15.37
C ASP A 237 -8.63 -23.41 -16.40
N HIS A 238 -8.35 -24.67 -16.04
CA HIS A 238 -8.44 -25.79 -16.97
C HIS A 238 -9.84 -26.41 -16.91
N GLN A 239 -10.63 -26.19 -17.96
CA GLN A 239 -11.59 -27.19 -18.40
C GLN A 239 -10.79 -28.30 -19.10
N GLU A 240 -10.54 -29.42 -18.41
CA GLU A 240 -10.14 -30.66 -19.08
C GLU A 240 -11.39 -31.46 -19.45
N GLU A 241 -11.71 -31.49 -20.73
CA GLU A 241 -12.60 -32.51 -21.30
C GLU A 241 -11.70 -33.51 -22.05
N GLY A 242 -11.31 -34.57 -21.34
CA GLY A 242 -10.62 -35.74 -21.90
C GLY A 242 -11.40 -37.00 -21.55
N PRO A 243 -11.49 -38.02 -22.43
CA PRO A 243 -12.46 -39.11 -22.33
C PRO A 243 -12.30 -40.06 -21.13
N GLU A 244 -11.27 -39.91 -20.30
CA GLU A 244 -10.93 -40.88 -19.22
C GLU A 244 -10.61 -40.23 -17.85
N GLY A 245 -10.74 -38.90 -17.69
CA GLY A 245 -10.72 -38.25 -16.36
C GLY A 245 -9.49 -38.49 -15.45
N GLN A 246 -8.30 -38.76 -16.00
CA GLN A 246 -7.07 -38.95 -15.23
C GLN A 246 -6.15 -37.72 -15.26
N PHE A 247 -5.70 -37.29 -14.08
CA PHE A 247 -4.88 -36.12 -13.85
C PHE A 247 -3.38 -36.46 -13.97
N MET A 248 -2.63 -35.71 -14.78
CA MET A 248 -1.16 -35.68 -14.73
C MET A 248 -0.72 -34.30 -14.25
N LEU A 249 -0.14 -34.25 -13.06
CA LEU A 249 0.56 -33.08 -12.54
C LEU A 249 1.87 -32.94 -13.34
N LEU A 250 1.99 -31.86 -14.13
CA LEU A 250 3.28 -31.37 -14.64
C LEU A 250 3.77 -30.23 -13.74
#